data_AF-A0A521M9W6-F1
#
_entry.id   AF-A0A521M9W6-F1
#
_cell.length_a   1.000
_cell.length_b   1.000
_cell.length_c   1.000
_cell.angle_alpha   90.00
_cell.angle_beta   90.00
_cell.angle_gamma   90.00
#
_symmetry.space_group_name_H-M   'P 1'
#
loop_
_entity.id
_entity.type
_entity.pdbx_description
1 polymer ?
#
loop_
_entity_poly.entity_id
_entity_poly.type
_entity_poly.pdbx_seq_one_letter_code
_entity_poly.pdbx_strand_id
1 'polypeptide(L)'
;MRRALATAALLLATPSAWADEGGASVWLPGQFASFAAVPGDPGFSLEAIFFTRRASATAGTDFSRGGGILAGLNVSEQYLFLTPTYTFERPVLGGQLALGVTFSLGRADSGVWAVLTGPGGNSISGAASDSATGISDTYPIASLKWQRGDHNFMTYVMGSAPTGSYDPNRLAGVGVGHWAIDGGLGYTYMPASGFELSVTAGLTYNFINPQTGYQSGMDGHIDLGTSWSFNDSLYVGAVAYLYNQVSPDTGANARLGGFQSRVAGAGPQVGWSFAAGGLAVDVNLRGYKEFAAQNRPEGWNAYLTLSLSAAKKPGG
;
A
#
# COMPACT_ATOMS: atom_id res chain seq x y z
N MET A 1 11.56 -19.86 -56.55
CA MET A 1 11.31 -18.75 -55.61
C MET A 1 9.82 -18.46 -55.56
N ARG A 2 9.10 -19.04 -54.58
CA ARG A 2 7.68 -18.73 -54.34
C ARG A 2 7.59 -18.06 -52.97
N ARG A 3 7.25 -16.77 -52.96
CA ARG A 3 7.02 -15.97 -51.76
C ARG A 3 5.69 -16.42 -51.16
N ALA A 4 5.73 -17.08 -50.00
CA ALA A 4 4.54 -17.28 -49.18
C ALA A 4 4.41 -16.06 -48.26
N LEU A 5 3.41 -15.23 -48.53
CA LEU A 5 2.90 -14.25 -47.57
C LEU A 5 2.26 -15.04 -46.42
N ALA A 6 3.01 -15.22 -45.33
CA ALA A 6 2.45 -15.65 -44.07
C ALA A 6 1.86 -14.40 -43.39
N THR A 7 0.60 -14.12 -43.68
CA THR A 7 -0.23 -13.21 -42.89
C THR A 7 -0.48 -13.89 -41.55
N ALA A 8 0.47 -13.75 -40.63
CA ALA A 8 0.26 -14.12 -39.23
C ALA A 8 -0.76 -13.12 -38.67
N ALA A 9 -2.02 -13.55 -38.64
CA ALA A 9 -3.00 -12.95 -37.76
C ALA A 9 -2.46 -13.10 -36.34
N LEU A 10 -1.82 -12.05 -35.82
CA LEU A 10 -1.60 -11.87 -34.39
C LEU A 10 -2.99 -11.92 -33.75
N LEU A 11 -3.39 -13.11 -33.29
CA LEU A 11 -4.38 -13.23 -32.24
C LEU A 11 -3.83 -12.41 -31.08
N LEU A 12 -4.41 -11.22 -30.90
CA LEU A 12 -4.26 -10.37 -29.74
C LEU A 12 -4.76 -11.15 -28.51
N ALA A 13 -3.94 -12.08 -28.01
CA ALA A 13 -4.03 -12.48 -26.62
C ALA A 13 -3.65 -11.22 -25.84
N THR A 14 -4.64 -10.59 -25.21
CA THR A 14 -4.40 -9.42 -24.34
C THR A 14 -3.38 -9.86 -23.29
N PRO A 15 -2.14 -9.34 -23.30
CA PRO A 15 -1.23 -9.58 -22.20
C PRO A 15 -1.94 -9.17 -20.91
N SER A 16 -1.77 -9.96 -19.85
CA SER A 16 -2.28 -9.64 -18.52
C SER A 16 -1.72 -8.28 -18.12
N ALA A 17 -2.54 -7.23 -18.25
CA ALA A 17 -2.16 -5.92 -17.77
C ALA A 17 -2.29 -5.90 -16.26
N TRP A 18 -1.39 -5.18 -15.60
CA TRP A 18 -1.60 -4.89 -14.19
C TRP A 18 -2.56 -3.71 -14.10
N ALA A 19 -3.51 -3.82 -13.17
CA ALA A 19 -4.34 -2.70 -12.78
C ALA A 19 -3.55 -1.79 -11.84
N ASP A 20 -4.00 -0.55 -11.70
CA ASP A 20 -3.21 0.56 -11.18
C ASP A 20 -2.05 0.92 -12.13
N GLU A 21 -1.78 2.20 -12.36
CA GLU A 21 -0.72 2.62 -13.29
C GLU A 21 0.64 2.06 -12.83
N GLY A 22 1.17 1.09 -13.60
CA GLY A 22 2.39 0.38 -13.23
C GLY A 22 2.25 -0.64 -12.09
N GLY A 23 1.03 -0.97 -11.64
CA GLY A 23 0.76 -1.88 -10.52
C GLY A 23 0.97 -1.26 -9.14
N ALA A 24 1.07 0.07 -9.06
CA ALA A 24 1.33 0.82 -7.84
C ALA A 24 0.06 1.54 -7.34
N SER A 25 -0.33 1.27 -6.09
CA SER A 25 -1.46 1.92 -5.44
C SER A 25 -1.00 3.07 -4.55
N VAL A 26 -1.79 4.15 -4.48
CA VAL A 26 -1.52 5.26 -3.55
C VAL A 26 -1.72 4.81 -2.10
N TRP A 27 -2.78 4.04 -1.82
CA TRP A 27 -2.93 3.43 -0.50
C TRP A 27 -1.90 2.32 -0.31
N LEU A 28 -1.21 2.34 0.83
CA LEU A 28 -0.27 1.32 1.23
C LEU A 28 -1.00 0.30 2.13
N PRO A 29 -1.37 -0.90 1.63
CA PRO A 29 -2.24 -1.82 2.36
C PRO A 29 -1.63 -2.28 3.69
N GLY A 30 -2.44 -2.31 4.74
CA GLY A 30 -1.99 -2.70 6.08
C GLY A 30 -1.39 -1.57 6.90
N GLN A 31 -1.34 -0.32 6.41
CA GLN A 31 -0.75 0.78 7.17
C GLN A 31 -1.52 1.11 8.46
N PHE A 32 -2.86 1.06 8.45
CA PHE A 32 -3.73 1.40 9.60
C PHE A 32 -4.27 0.15 10.29
N ALA A 33 -3.38 -0.70 10.81
CA ALA A 33 -3.77 -1.97 11.43
C ALA A 33 -4.10 -1.82 12.93
N SER A 34 -3.16 -1.36 13.76
CA SER A 34 -3.27 -1.44 15.23
C SER A 34 -3.55 -0.09 15.85
N PHE A 35 -4.42 -0.06 16.86
CA PHE A 35 -4.82 1.16 17.59
C PHE A 35 -5.31 2.31 16.68
N ALA A 36 -5.76 2.00 15.46
CA ALA A 36 -5.96 2.98 14.39
C ALA A 36 -6.87 4.14 14.82
N ALA A 37 -7.93 3.84 15.57
CA ALA A 37 -8.91 4.83 16.01
C ALA A 37 -8.67 5.39 17.42
N VAL A 38 -7.66 4.93 18.15
CA VAL A 38 -7.39 5.40 19.52
C VAL A 38 -6.93 6.87 19.48
N PRO A 39 -7.57 7.78 20.24
CA PRO A 39 -7.10 9.15 20.39
C PRO A 39 -5.68 9.20 20.96
N GLY A 40 -4.86 10.12 20.44
CA GLY A 40 -3.48 10.30 20.88
C GLY A 40 -3.36 11.34 22.00
N ASP A 41 -2.15 11.51 22.53
CA ASP A 41 -1.85 12.64 23.39
C ASP A 41 -1.79 13.96 22.58
N PRO A 42 -2.35 15.07 23.09
CA PRO A 42 -2.23 16.37 22.44
C PRO A 42 -0.78 16.83 22.27
N GLY A 43 -0.51 17.55 21.19
CA GLY A 43 0.80 18.11 20.86
C GLY A 43 1.45 17.44 19.64
N PHE A 44 2.77 17.63 19.53
CA PHE A 44 3.56 17.08 18.43
C PHE A 44 3.90 15.61 18.64
N SER A 45 3.79 14.84 17.57
CA SER A 45 4.31 13.48 17.45
C SER A 45 5.02 13.29 16.11
N LEU A 46 5.86 12.28 16.05
CA LEU A 46 6.51 11.83 14.83
C LEU A 46 6.34 10.32 14.70
N GLU A 47 5.74 9.90 13.60
CA GLU A 47 5.77 8.49 13.19
C GLU A 47 6.86 8.30 12.13
N ALA A 48 7.67 7.25 12.28
CA ALA A 48 8.63 6.80 11.29
C ALA A 48 8.32 5.35 10.92
N ILE A 49 8.05 5.08 9.65
CA ILE A 49 7.80 3.73 9.15
C ILE A 49 8.92 3.32 8.21
N PHE A 50 9.61 2.23 8.56
CA PHE A 50 10.45 1.50 7.63
C PHE A 50 9.64 0.38 7.01
N PHE A 51 9.43 0.47 5.72
CA PHE A 51 8.65 -0.49 4.94
C PHE A 51 9.57 -1.24 3.99
N THR A 52 9.38 -2.55 3.88
CA THR A 52 9.96 -3.33 2.80
C THR A 52 8.96 -4.30 2.22
N ARG A 53 9.02 -4.50 0.91
CA ARG A 53 8.19 -5.45 0.19
C ARG A 53 8.99 -6.17 -0.88
N ARG A 54 8.69 -7.44 -1.07
CA ARG A 54 9.10 -8.23 -2.23
C ARG A 54 7.89 -8.97 -2.75
N ALA A 55 7.58 -8.79 -4.02
CA ALA A 55 6.42 -9.40 -4.64
C ALA A 55 6.72 -9.82 -6.07
N SER A 56 5.98 -10.81 -6.56
CA SER A 56 6.13 -11.31 -7.92
C SER A 56 4.78 -11.67 -8.52
N ALA A 57 4.69 -11.59 -9.84
CA ALA A 57 3.56 -12.10 -10.60
C ALA A 57 4.08 -12.94 -11.77
N THR A 58 3.33 -13.96 -12.16
CA THR A 58 3.57 -14.70 -13.40
C THR A 58 2.23 -14.98 -14.06
N ALA A 59 2.12 -14.64 -15.33
CA ALA A 59 0.94 -14.89 -16.15
C ALA A 59 1.35 -15.66 -17.40
N GLY A 60 0.48 -16.54 -17.86
CA GLY A 60 0.74 -17.31 -19.08
C GLY A 60 -0.53 -17.70 -19.83
N THR A 61 -0.36 -17.92 -21.13
CA THR A 61 -1.43 -18.32 -22.05
C THR A 61 -0.89 -19.38 -23.00
N ASP A 62 -1.55 -20.53 -23.03
CA ASP A 62 -1.32 -21.55 -24.04
C ASP A 62 -2.11 -21.24 -25.31
N PHE A 63 -1.57 -21.61 -26.46
CA PHE A 63 -2.28 -21.54 -27.73
C PHE A 63 -2.23 -22.87 -28.49
N SER A 64 -3.18 -23.02 -29.43
CA SER A 64 -3.37 -24.25 -30.21
C SER A 64 -2.05 -24.74 -30.81
N ARG A 65 -1.79 -26.05 -30.67
CA ARG A 65 -0.56 -26.76 -31.08
C ARG A 65 0.64 -26.66 -30.11
N GLY A 66 0.39 -26.55 -28.80
CA GLY A 66 1.40 -26.80 -27.75
C GLY A 66 2.47 -25.72 -27.62
N GLY A 67 2.19 -24.50 -28.11
CA GLY A 67 2.99 -23.31 -27.81
C GLY A 67 2.34 -22.48 -26.70
N GLY A 68 3.08 -21.50 -26.18
CA GLY A 68 2.59 -20.65 -25.11
C GLY A 68 3.39 -19.36 -24.93
N ILE A 69 2.82 -18.42 -24.18
CA ILE A 69 3.44 -17.18 -23.72
C ILE A 69 3.49 -17.23 -22.21
N LEU A 70 4.64 -16.90 -21.63
CA LEU A 70 4.83 -16.74 -20.20
C LEU A 70 5.46 -15.37 -19.95
N ALA A 71 4.86 -14.56 -19.09
CA ALA A 71 5.35 -13.25 -18.70
C ALA A 71 5.41 -13.14 -17.18
N GLY A 72 6.45 -12.50 -16.65
CA GLY A 72 6.61 -12.34 -15.21
C GLY A 72 7.17 -11.00 -14.81
N LEU A 73 6.91 -10.69 -13.53
CA LEU A 73 7.35 -9.49 -12.83
C LEU A 73 7.92 -9.87 -11.48
N ASN A 74 8.99 -9.18 -11.10
CA ASN A 74 9.46 -9.12 -9.73
C ASN A 74 9.63 -7.66 -9.31
N VAL A 75 9.16 -7.32 -8.13
CA VAL A 75 9.33 -6.00 -7.51
C VAL A 75 9.93 -6.15 -6.12
N SER A 76 10.87 -5.27 -5.80
CA SER A 76 11.43 -5.10 -4.45
C SER A 76 11.38 -3.62 -4.09
N GLU A 77 10.76 -3.31 -2.96
CA GLU A 77 10.47 -1.95 -2.55
C GLU A 77 10.97 -1.75 -1.11
N GLN A 78 11.55 -0.58 -0.85
CA GLN A 78 11.98 -0.15 0.47
C GLN A 78 11.65 1.32 0.62
N TYR A 79 10.96 1.68 1.70
CA TYR A 79 10.58 3.06 1.97
C TYR A 79 10.86 3.42 3.42
N LEU A 80 11.28 4.65 3.64
CA LEU A 80 11.20 5.34 4.92
C LEU A 80 10.11 6.41 4.80
N PHE A 81 9.04 6.28 5.57
CA PHE A 81 8.01 7.30 5.74
C PHE A 81 8.23 8.05 7.05
N LEU A 82 8.05 9.36 7.02
CA LEU A 82 8.11 10.24 8.19
C LEU A 82 6.85 11.10 8.23
N THR A 83 6.09 10.99 9.31
CA THR A 83 4.79 11.66 9.47
C THR A 83 4.81 12.52 10.74
N PRO A 84 5.35 13.76 10.69
CA PRO A 84 5.09 14.75 11.73
C PRO A 84 3.59 15.04 11.81
N THR A 85 3.04 14.98 13.03
CA THR A 85 1.62 15.19 13.29
C THR A 85 1.44 16.10 14.50
N TYR A 86 0.47 17.01 14.41
CA TYR A 86 0.01 17.80 15.55
C TYR A 86 -1.43 17.43 15.93
N THR A 87 -1.61 17.00 17.18
CA THR A 87 -2.89 16.62 17.76
C THR A 87 -3.43 17.76 18.62
N PHE A 88 -4.64 18.22 18.34
CA PHE A 88 -5.26 19.33 19.04
C PHE A 88 -5.87 18.87 20.37
N GLU A 89 -5.61 19.62 21.45
CA GLU A 89 -6.22 19.39 22.76
C GLU A 89 -7.71 19.73 22.76
N ARG A 90 -8.09 20.84 22.10
CA ARG A 90 -9.48 21.29 22.04
C ARG A 90 -10.25 20.43 21.04
N PRO A 91 -11.39 19.83 21.44
CA PRO A 91 -12.16 19.00 20.55
C PRO A 91 -12.79 19.84 19.42
N VAL A 92 -12.88 19.23 18.24
CA VAL A 92 -13.56 19.75 17.05
C VAL A 92 -14.68 18.77 16.73
N LEU A 93 -15.92 19.24 16.63
CA LEU A 93 -17.10 18.37 16.42
C LEU A 93 -17.17 17.20 17.44
N GLY A 94 -16.75 17.46 18.67
CA GLY A 94 -16.71 16.48 19.76
C GLY A 94 -15.59 15.43 19.67
N GLY A 95 -14.72 15.49 18.66
CA GLY A 95 -13.59 14.58 18.46
C GLY A 95 -12.24 15.29 18.56
N GLN A 96 -11.18 14.52 18.69
CA GLN A 96 -9.79 14.99 18.69
C GLN A 96 -9.28 15.09 17.26
N LEU A 97 -9.05 16.32 16.80
CA LEU A 97 -8.48 16.60 15.48
C LEU A 97 -6.96 16.37 15.53
N ALA A 98 -6.42 15.69 14.52
CA ALA A 98 -4.99 15.62 14.26
C ALA A 98 -4.69 15.92 12.79
N LEU A 99 -3.64 16.71 12.56
CA LEU A 99 -3.17 17.09 11.22
C LEU A 99 -1.72 16.66 11.07
N GLY A 100 -1.40 15.99 9.97
CA GLY A 100 -0.06 15.51 9.67
C GLY A 100 0.27 15.60 8.19
N VAL A 101 1.53 15.38 7.88
CA VAL A 101 2.00 15.25 6.50
C VAL A 101 3.08 14.19 6.43
N THR A 102 2.90 13.20 5.57
CA THR A 102 3.87 12.14 5.36
C THR A 102 4.82 12.51 4.24
N PHE A 103 6.12 12.47 4.53
CA PHE A 103 7.20 12.52 3.55
C PHE A 103 7.81 11.14 3.41
N SER A 104 8.34 10.80 2.24
CA SER A 104 8.97 9.51 2.08
C SER A 104 10.15 9.48 1.12
N LEU A 105 11.13 8.64 1.47
CA LEU A 105 12.27 8.29 0.64
C LEU A 105 12.15 6.82 0.29
N GLY A 106 12.22 6.51 -0.99
CA GLY A 106 12.02 5.17 -1.51
C GLY A 106 13.18 4.66 -2.34
N ARG A 107 13.29 3.34 -2.41
CA ARG A 107 14.00 2.61 -3.46
C ARG A 107 13.08 1.50 -3.99
N ALA A 108 12.98 1.42 -5.31
CA ALA A 108 12.25 0.38 -6.01
C ALA A 108 13.18 -0.28 -7.03
N ASP A 109 13.20 -1.61 -7.05
CA ASP A 109 13.87 -2.41 -8.06
C ASP A 109 12.81 -3.27 -8.76
N SER A 110 12.70 -3.16 -10.09
CA SER A 110 11.70 -3.83 -10.90
C SER A 110 12.37 -4.68 -11.99
N GLY A 111 11.87 -5.89 -12.20
CA GLY A 111 12.34 -6.77 -13.26
C GLY A 111 11.18 -7.43 -14.00
N VAL A 112 11.24 -7.45 -15.32
CA VAL A 112 10.26 -8.09 -16.19
C VAL A 112 10.94 -9.12 -17.09
N TRP A 113 10.23 -10.18 -17.42
CA TRP A 113 10.71 -11.19 -18.37
C TRP A 113 9.54 -11.79 -19.14
N ALA A 114 9.84 -12.29 -20.33
CA ALA A 114 8.89 -12.99 -21.18
C ALA A 114 9.55 -14.13 -21.95
N VAL A 115 8.82 -15.23 -22.10
CA VAL A 115 9.19 -16.38 -22.93
C VAL A 115 8.02 -16.67 -23.87
N LEU A 116 8.30 -16.74 -25.17
CA LEU A 116 7.37 -17.18 -26.20
C LEU A 116 7.87 -18.50 -26.77
N THR A 117 7.07 -19.55 -26.63
CA THR A 117 7.33 -20.88 -27.19
C THR A 117 6.39 -21.13 -28.35
N GLY A 118 6.93 -21.34 -29.56
CA GLY A 118 6.17 -21.59 -30.77
C GLY A 118 5.71 -23.05 -30.92
N PRO A 119 4.78 -23.33 -31.86
CA PRO A 119 4.39 -24.69 -32.19
C PRO A 119 5.61 -25.49 -32.66
N GLY A 120 5.95 -26.58 -31.96
CA GLY A 120 7.15 -27.39 -32.22
C GLY A 120 8.31 -27.19 -31.23
N GLY A 121 8.11 -26.40 -30.17
CA GLY A 121 9.01 -26.36 -29.01
C GLY A 121 10.19 -25.37 -29.09
N ASN A 122 10.29 -24.59 -30.16
CA ASN A 122 11.26 -23.50 -30.25
C ASN A 122 10.82 -22.32 -29.37
N SER A 123 11.73 -21.76 -28.57
CA SER A 123 11.43 -20.63 -27.68
C SER A 123 12.31 -19.42 -27.95
N ILE A 124 11.74 -18.23 -27.78
CA ILE A 124 12.46 -16.95 -27.67
C ILE A 124 12.16 -16.35 -26.30
N SER A 125 13.15 -15.70 -25.69
CA SER A 125 13.00 -15.09 -24.37
C SER A 125 13.68 -13.72 -24.31
N GLY A 126 13.15 -12.84 -23.47
CA GLY A 126 13.74 -11.54 -23.16
C GLY A 126 13.50 -11.16 -21.70
N ALA A 127 14.37 -10.31 -21.16
CA ALA A 127 14.25 -9.76 -19.82
C ALA A 127 14.76 -8.32 -19.78
N ALA A 128 14.21 -7.52 -18.88
CA ALA A 128 14.64 -6.16 -18.59
C ALA A 128 14.52 -5.88 -17.09
N SER A 129 15.36 -4.98 -16.57
CA SER A 129 15.34 -4.57 -15.17
C SER A 129 15.68 -3.09 -15.04
N ASP A 130 15.13 -2.45 -14.01
CA ASP A 130 15.37 -1.05 -13.68
C ASP A 130 15.37 -0.86 -12.15
N SER A 131 15.96 0.23 -11.68
CA SER A 131 16.00 0.60 -10.26
C SER A 131 15.87 2.11 -10.07
N ALA A 132 14.95 2.54 -9.23
CA ALA A 132 14.73 3.95 -8.88
C ALA A 132 15.02 4.19 -7.38
N THR A 133 15.57 5.36 -7.06
CA THR A 133 15.72 5.83 -5.68
C THR A 133 15.44 7.31 -5.66
N GLY A 134 14.68 7.78 -4.69
CA GLY A 134 14.33 9.19 -4.60
C GLY A 134 13.24 9.47 -3.59
N ILE A 135 12.87 10.74 -3.51
CA ILE A 135 11.72 11.19 -2.74
C ILE A 135 10.46 10.74 -3.48
N SER A 136 9.53 10.15 -2.74
CA SER A 136 8.20 9.76 -3.22
C SER A 136 7.19 10.89 -2.98
N ASP A 137 5.91 10.64 -3.20
CA ASP A 137 4.88 11.65 -3.08
C ASP A 137 4.69 12.10 -1.62
N THR A 138 4.04 13.25 -1.46
CA THR A 138 3.77 13.84 -0.15
C THR A 138 2.31 13.61 0.19
N TYR A 139 2.03 13.13 1.42
CA TYR A 139 0.68 12.73 1.81
C TYR A 139 0.17 13.55 3.01
N PRO A 140 -0.49 14.71 2.78
CA PRO A 140 -1.16 15.41 3.87
C PRO A 140 -2.33 14.56 4.39
N ILE A 141 -2.50 14.51 5.71
CA ILE A 141 -3.55 13.75 6.35
C ILE A 141 -4.24 14.57 7.45
N ALA A 142 -5.55 14.44 7.54
CA ALA A 142 -6.34 14.93 8.65
C ALA A 142 -7.18 13.77 9.20
N SER A 143 -7.20 13.62 10.52
CA SER A 143 -8.06 12.63 11.19
C SER A 143 -8.82 13.26 12.34
N LEU A 144 -10.00 12.72 12.60
CA LEU A 144 -10.84 13.08 13.73
C LEU A 144 -11.21 11.81 14.49
N LYS A 145 -10.89 11.76 15.78
CA LYS A 145 -11.06 10.57 16.63
C LYS A 145 -12.00 10.83 17.81
N TRP A 146 -12.82 9.85 18.16
CA TRP A 146 -13.73 9.90 19.31
C TRP A 146 -13.55 8.66 20.17
N GLN A 147 -13.78 8.79 21.47
CA GLN A 147 -13.76 7.68 22.42
C GLN A 147 -15.04 7.67 23.26
N ARG A 148 -15.61 6.48 23.45
CA ARG A 148 -16.74 6.22 24.35
C ARG A 148 -16.52 4.91 25.10
N GLY A 149 -16.00 5.00 26.32
CA GLY A 149 -15.57 3.83 27.08
C GLY A 149 -14.45 3.10 26.32
N ASP A 150 -14.62 1.80 26.12
CA ASP A 150 -13.66 0.93 25.43
C ASP A 150 -13.73 1.05 23.90
N HIS A 151 -14.65 1.85 23.36
CA HIS A 151 -14.89 2.00 21.92
C HIS A 151 -14.28 3.30 21.40
N ASN A 152 -13.50 3.20 20.34
CA ASN A 152 -12.88 4.33 19.67
C ASN A 152 -13.28 4.36 18.20
N PHE A 153 -13.49 5.55 17.67
CA PHE A 153 -13.96 5.79 16.30
C PHE A 153 -13.06 6.81 15.63
N MET A 154 -12.87 6.66 14.32
CA MET A 154 -12.07 7.56 13.52
C MET A 154 -12.75 7.83 12.19
N THR A 155 -12.61 9.06 11.70
CA THR A 155 -12.70 9.37 10.27
C THR A 155 -11.43 10.08 9.85
N TYR A 156 -11.01 9.91 8.60
CA TYR A 156 -9.83 10.59 8.10
C TYR A 156 -9.96 10.89 6.60
N VAL A 157 -9.13 11.82 6.15
CA VAL A 157 -8.87 12.11 4.75
C VAL A 157 -7.36 12.26 4.54
N MET A 158 -6.85 11.67 3.48
CA MET A 158 -5.46 11.73 3.08
C MET A 158 -5.39 12.17 1.61
N GLY A 159 -4.53 13.13 1.30
CA GLY A 159 -4.19 13.46 -0.09
C GLY A 159 -2.93 12.74 -0.53
N SER A 160 -2.76 12.56 -1.84
CA SER A 160 -1.47 12.25 -2.47
C SER A 160 -1.11 13.39 -3.41
N ALA A 161 -0.06 14.12 -3.08
CA ALA A 161 0.49 15.19 -3.91
C ALA A 161 1.67 14.66 -4.73
N PRO A 162 1.60 14.69 -6.08
CA PRO A 162 2.61 14.12 -6.98
C PRO A 162 3.88 14.98 -7.01
N THR A 163 4.62 14.93 -5.90
CA THR A 163 5.83 15.70 -5.62
C THR A 163 7.08 14.84 -5.73
N GLY A 164 6.91 13.52 -5.77
CA GLY A 164 7.97 12.55 -5.92
C GLY A 164 8.48 12.44 -7.36
N SER A 165 9.59 11.72 -7.50
CA SER A 165 10.16 11.43 -8.83
C SER A 165 9.30 10.42 -9.58
N TYR A 166 8.78 10.83 -10.73
CA TYR A 166 7.99 10.01 -11.65
C TYR A 166 8.51 10.14 -13.08
N ASP A 167 8.71 8.99 -13.75
CA ASP A 167 9.02 8.93 -15.18
C ASP A 167 8.21 7.77 -15.80
N PRO A 168 7.24 8.06 -16.69
CA PRO A 168 6.36 7.05 -17.28
C PRO A 168 7.09 6.07 -18.21
N ASN A 169 8.35 6.33 -18.55
CA ASN A 169 9.15 5.46 -19.42
C ASN A 169 10.03 4.46 -18.65
N ARG A 170 9.95 4.47 -17.32
CA ARG A 170 10.76 3.61 -16.45
C ARG A 170 9.94 2.44 -15.91
N LEU A 171 10.63 1.32 -15.67
CA LEU A 171 10.01 0.13 -15.05
C LEU A 171 9.94 0.24 -13.53
N ALA A 172 10.84 1.01 -12.93
CA ALA A 172 10.89 1.26 -11.50
C ALA A 172 10.60 2.74 -11.21
N GLY A 173 9.78 3.00 -10.20
CA GLY A 173 9.40 4.34 -9.77
C GLY A 173 9.18 4.39 -8.26
N VAL A 174 9.28 5.60 -7.70
CA VAL A 174 9.00 5.83 -6.26
C VAL A 174 7.81 6.76 -6.03
N GLY A 175 7.45 7.62 -6.98
CA GLY A 175 6.17 8.35 -7.00
C GLY A 175 5.19 7.77 -8.02
N VAL A 176 3.91 8.13 -7.91
CA VAL A 176 2.85 7.68 -8.83
C VAL A 176 2.55 8.69 -9.95
N GLY A 177 2.98 9.95 -9.79
CA GLY A 177 2.89 10.96 -10.86
C GLY A 177 1.50 11.59 -11.05
N HIS A 178 0.51 11.21 -10.25
CA HIS A 178 -0.83 11.79 -10.28
C HIS A 178 -1.34 12.13 -8.87
N TRP A 179 -2.35 12.99 -8.80
CA TRP A 179 -3.04 13.27 -7.55
C TRP A 179 -3.95 12.10 -7.16
N ALA A 180 -4.18 11.94 -5.86
CA ALA A 180 -5.25 11.09 -5.35
C ALA A 180 -5.79 11.63 -4.02
N ILE A 181 -6.99 11.21 -3.65
CA ILE A 181 -7.58 11.47 -2.32
C ILE A 181 -8.10 10.15 -1.79
N ASP A 182 -7.68 9.80 -0.58
CA ASP A 182 -8.23 8.69 0.19
C ASP A 182 -9.07 9.22 1.36
N GLY A 183 -10.20 8.58 1.62
CA GLY A 183 -11.03 8.88 2.77
C GLY A 183 -11.56 7.59 3.39
N GLY A 184 -11.63 7.56 4.72
CA GLY A 184 -12.01 6.34 5.41
C GLY A 184 -12.53 6.53 6.83
N LEU A 185 -12.88 5.40 7.42
CA LEU A 185 -13.37 5.25 8.78
C LEU A 185 -12.52 4.22 9.51
N GLY A 186 -12.40 4.39 10.83
CA GLY A 186 -11.72 3.44 11.70
C GLY A 186 -12.52 3.18 12.97
N TYR A 187 -12.32 1.99 13.53
CA TYR A 187 -12.87 1.58 14.81
C TYR A 187 -11.84 0.76 15.57
N THR A 188 -11.69 1.05 16.87
CA THR A 188 -10.85 0.27 17.78
C THR A 188 -11.63 -0.06 19.05
N TYR A 189 -11.78 -1.35 19.34
CA TYR A 189 -12.24 -1.84 20.64
C TYR A 189 -11.02 -2.19 21.50
N MET A 190 -10.88 -1.52 22.64
CA MET A 190 -9.72 -1.67 23.52
C MET A 190 -10.16 -1.59 25.00
N PRO A 191 -10.70 -2.69 25.55
CA PRO A 191 -11.04 -2.78 26.97
C PRO A 191 -9.80 -2.85 27.88
N ALA A 192 -10.01 -2.60 29.17
CA ALA A 192 -8.97 -2.68 30.19
C ALA A 192 -8.37 -4.10 30.39
N SER A 193 -8.92 -5.14 29.75
CA SER A 193 -8.39 -6.51 29.82
C SER A 193 -7.08 -6.71 29.06
N GLY A 194 -6.63 -5.72 28.28
CA GLY A 194 -5.45 -5.81 27.42
C GLY A 194 -5.73 -6.37 26.03
N PHE A 195 -6.99 -6.72 25.71
CA PHE A 195 -7.39 -7.07 24.36
C PHE A 195 -7.52 -5.83 23.48
N GLU A 196 -7.15 -5.93 22.21
CA GLU A 196 -7.41 -4.93 21.19
C GLU A 196 -7.89 -5.56 19.88
N LEU A 197 -8.84 -4.86 19.25
CA LEU A 197 -9.31 -5.13 17.89
C LEU A 197 -9.48 -3.78 17.17
N SER A 198 -8.79 -3.60 16.06
CA SER A 198 -8.90 -2.45 15.18
C SER A 198 -9.30 -2.86 13.78
N VAL A 199 -10.13 -2.02 13.17
CA VAL A 199 -10.49 -2.09 11.76
C VAL A 199 -10.48 -0.69 11.16
N THR A 200 -9.90 -0.56 9.98
CA THR A 200 -9.97 0.64 9.15
C THR A 200 -10.50 0.24 7.78
N ALA A 201 -11.34 1.06 7.18
CA ALA A 201 -11.76 0.89 5.79
C ALA A 201 -11.81 2.24 5.08
N GLY A 202 -11.44 2.27 3.81
CA GLY A 202 -11.42 3.50 3.03
C GLY A 202 -11.52 3.28 1.53
N LEU A 203 -11.63 4.40 0.83
CA LEU A 203 -11.66 4.46 -0.64
C LEU A 203 -10.65 5.50 -1.12
N THR A 204 -9.84 5.13 -2.11
CA THR A 204 -8.91 6.03 -2.79
C THR A 204 -9.43 6.37 -4.18
N TYR A 205 -9.66 7.66 -4.43
CA TYR A 205 -9.95 8.17 -5.77
C TYR A 205 -8.66 8.69 -6.43
N ASN A 206 -8.30 8.07 -7.55
CA ASN A 206 -7.12 8.44 -8.33
C ASN A 206 -7.53 9.42 -9.45
N PHE A 207 -6.83 10.56 -9.54
CA PHE A 207 -7.02 11.51 -10.64
C PHE A 207 -6.21 11.07 -11.88
N ILE A 208 -6.54 11.63 -13.04
CA ILE A 208 -5.81 11.36 -14.29
C ILE A 208 -4.33 11.76 -14.12
N ASN A 209 -3.43 10.88 -14.54
CA ASN A 209 -2.03 11.17 -14.73
C ASN A 209 -1.85 12.05 -15.99
N PRO A 210 -1.40 13.31 -15.86
CA PRO A 210 -1.33 14.22 -17.00
C PRO A 210 -0.22 13.85 -18.00
N GLN A 211 0.77 13.05 -17.62
CA GLN A 211 1.86 12.62 -18.48
C GLN A 211 1.46 11.44 -19.38
N THR A 212 0.56 10.57 -18.91
CA THR A 212 0.16 9.34 -19.63
C THR A 212 -1.29 9.35 -20.11
N GLY A 213 -2.12 10.23 -19.57
CA GLY A 213 -3.56 10.26 -19.83
C GLY A 213 -4.27 9.00 -19.32
N TYR A 214 -3.67 8.29 -18.36
CA TYR A 214 -4.23 7.12 -17.68
C TYR A 214 -4.87 7.53 -16.36
N GLN A 215 -5.95 6.86 -15.97
CA GLN A 215 -6.57 7.03 -14.66
C GLN A 215 -6.79 5.65 -14.05
N SER A 216 -6.07 5.38 -12.97
CA SER A 216 -6.32 4.19 -12.15
C SER A 216 -7.76 4.21 -11.62
N GLY A 217 -8.37 3.04 -11.50
CA GLY A 217 -9.66 2.87 -10.86
C GLY A 217 -9.69 3.38 -9.42
N MET A 218 -10.89 3.43 -8.84
CA MET A 218 -11.05 3.71 -7.42
C MET A 218 -10.66 2.47 -6.63
N ASP A 219 -9.83 2.65 -5.62
CA ASP A 219 -9.37 1.57 -4.75
C ASP A 219 -10.22 1.52 -3.49
N GLY A 220 -10.47 0.33 -2.99
CA GLY A 220 -11.06 0.08 -1.69
C GLY A 220 -10.12 -0.77 -0.85
N HIS A 221 -10.03 -0.44 0.43
CA HIS A 221 -9.16 -1.12 1.35
C HIS A 221 -9.82 -1.35 2.71
N ILE A 222 -9.36 -2.41 3.37
CA ILE A 222 -9.68 -2.72 4.76
C ILE A 222 -8.39 -3.17 5.42
N ASP A 223 -8.03 -2.55 6.54
CA ASP A 223 -6.93 -2.96 7.40
C ASP A 223 -7.49 -3.46 8.74
N LEU A 224 -6.91 -4.52 9.27
CA LEU A 224 -7.33 -5.20 10.50
C LEU A 224 -6.13 -5.45 11.40
N GLY A 225 -6.33 -5.21 12.70
CA GLY A 225 -5.37 -5.55 13.75
C GLY A 225 -6.09 -6.16 14.94
N THR A 226 -5.51 -7.18 15.55
CA THR A 226 -5.91 -7.63 16.88
C THR A 226 -4.70 -8.02 17.68
N SER A 227 -4.71 -7.68 18.96
CA SER A 227 -3.58 -7.93 19.84
C SER A 227 -3.99 -8.20 21.28
N TRP A 228 -3.07 -8.76 22.04
CA TRP A 228 -3.17 -8.94 23.48
C TRP A 228 -1.94 -8.36 24.15
N SER A 229 -2.17 -7.44 25.08
CA SER A 229 -1.14 -6.85 25.94
C SER A 229 -0.82 -7.79 27.10
N PHE A 230 0.44 -8.20 27.21
CA PHE A 230 0.95 -9.03 28.32
C PHE A 230 1.30 -8.19 29.55
N ASN A 231 1.63 -6.92 29.32
CA ASN A 231 1.90 -5.89 30.31
C ASN A 231 1.76 -4.52 29.63
N ASP A 232 2.01 -3.44 30.38
CA ASP A 232 1.88 -2.06 29.89
C ASP A 232 2.85 -1.71 28.73
N SER A 233 3.87 -2.54 28.50
CA SER A 233 4.90 -2.32 27.49
C SER A 233 4.84 -3.27 26.31
N LEU A 234 4.29 -4.48 26.42
CA LEU A 234 4.40 -5.51 25.36
C LEU A 234 3.03 -6.03 24.95
N TYR A 235 2.76 -6.01 23.65
CA TYR A 235 1.63 -6.70 23.03
C TYR A 235 2.08 -7.57 21.85
N VAL A 236 1.35 -8.66 21.61
CA VAL A 236 1.52 -9.54 20.43
C VAL A 236 0.15 -9.77 19.82
N GLY A 237 0.11 -9.91 18.50
CA GLY A 237 -1.14 -10.03 17.79
C GLY A 237 -1.01 -10.54 16.37
N ALA A 238 -2.11 -10.37 15.64
CA ALA A 238 -2.20 -10.60 14.22
C ALA A 238 -2.68 -9.35 13.51
N VAL A 239 -2.35 -9.25 12.22
CA VAL A 239 -2.75 -8.19 11.33
C VAL A 239 -3.20 -8.78 10.00
N ALA A 240 -4.11 -8.09 9.33
CA ALA A 240 -4.54 -8.44 7.99
C ALA A 240 -4.93 -7.19 7.20
N TYR A 241 -5.01 -7.32 5.88
CA TYR A 241 -5.64 -6.33 5.01
C TYR A 241 -6.30 -6.99 3.81
N LEU A 242 -7.25 -6.27 3.24
CA LEU A 242 -7.86 -6.53 1.95
C LEU A 242 -7.70 -5.28 1.09
N TYR A 243 -7.27 -5.45 -0.15
CA TYR A 243 -7.21 -4.41 -1.15
C TYR A 243 -7.95 -4.87 -2.39
N ASN A 244 -8.83 -4.01 -2.90
CA ASN A 244 -9.62 -4.26 -4.10
C ASN A 244 -9.83 -2.96 -4.87
N GLN A 245 -9.48 -2.94 -6.14
CA GLN A 245 -9.94 -1.90 -7.04
C GLN A 245 -11.43 -2.11 -7.35
N VAL A 246 -12.27 -1.15 -6.96
CA VAL A 246 -13.74 -1.24 -7.04
C VAL A 246 -14.33 -0.66 -8.32
N SER A 247 -13.52 0.05 -9.11
CA SER A 247 -13.86 0.47 -10.48
C SER A 247 -12.70 0.16 -11.43
N PRO A 248 -12.95 -0.05 -12.73
CA PRO A 248 -11.86 -0.32 -13.68
C PRO A 248 -11.03 0.94 -13.96
N ASP A 249 -9.80 0.73 -14.42
CA ASP A 249 -8.95 1.78 -14.99
C ASP A 249 -9.51 2.37 -16.30
N THR A 250 -9.16 3.61 -16.62
CA THR A 250 -9.58 4.31 -17.84
C THR A 250 -8.45 5.13 -18.48
N GLY A 251 -8.66 5.68 -19.69
CA GLY A 251 -7.70 6.54 -20.36
C GLY A 251 -6.86 5.89 -21.47
N ALA A 252 -5.87 6.62 -21.99
CA ALA A 252 -5.22 6.36 -23.29
C ALA A 252 -4.53 4.99 -23.43
N ASN A 253 -4.26 4.32 -22.31
CA ASN A 253 -3.58 3.03 -22.23
C ASN A 253 -4.35 1.93 -21.46
N ALA A 254 -5.62 2.15 -21.07
CA ALA A 254 -6.49 1.10 -20.51
C ALA A 254 -6.92 0.03 -21.56
N ARG A 255 -6.21 -0.05 -22.70
CA ARG A 255 -6.53 -0.80 -23.92
C ARG A 255 -6.49 -2.31 -23.76
N LEU A 256 -6.04 -2.81 -22.61
CA LEU A 256 -5.96 -4.23 -22.33
C LEU A 256 -7.22 -4.78 -21.62
N GLY A 257 -8.13 -3.90 -21.16
CA GLY A 257 -9.37 -4.27 -20.45
C GLY A 257 -9.55 -3.45 -19.16
N GLY A 258 -10.79 -3.35 -18.68
CA GLY A 258 -11.09 -2.76 -17.37
C GLY A 258 -10.67 -3.71 -16.26
N PHE A 259 -9.37 -3.78 -15.98
CA PHE A 259 -8.85 -4.63 -14.94
C PHE A 259 -9.14 -4.00 -13.58
N GLN A 260 -9.35 -4.88 -12.61
CA GLN A 260 -9.42 -4.55 -11.21
C GLN A 260 -8.34 -5.34 -10.51
N SER A 261 -7.49 -4.68 -9.73
CA SER A 261 -6.48 -5.35 -8.93
C SER A 261 -7.07 -5.76 -7.58
N ARG A 262 -6.63 -6.90 -7.03
CA ARG A 262 -6.92 -7.26 -5.64
C ARG A 262 -5.75 -7.98 -5.02
N VAL A 263 -5.63 -7.92 -3.70
CA VAL A 263 -4.72 -8.73 -2.89
C VAL A 263 -5.21 -8.75 -1.45
N ALA A 264 -5.00 -9.86 -0.76
CA ALA A 264 -5.18 -9.96 0.68
C ALA A 264 -3.82 -10.17 1.34
N GLY A 265 -3.62 -9.64 2.54
CA GLY A 265 -2.42 -9.87 3.33
C GLY A 265 -2.77 -10.27 4.76
N ALA A 266 -1.99 -11.16 5.36
CA ALA A 266 -2.13 -11.47 6.78
C ALA A 266 -0.80 -11.88 7.40
N GLY A 267 -0.64 -11.65 8.69
CA GLY A 267 0.52 -12.12 9.43
C GLY A 267 0.60 -11.62 10.88
N PRO A 268 1.75 -11.82 11.54
CA PRO A 268 1.91 -11.50 12.95
C PRO A 268 2.25 -10.02 13.17
N GLN A 269 2.00 -9.56 14.39
CA GLN A 269 2.52 -8.31 14.91
C GLN A 269 3.05 -8.44 16.34
N VAL A 270 4.00 -7.60 16.68
CA VAL A 270 4.48 -7.39 18.04
C VAL A 270 4.75 -5.91 18.23
N GLY A 271 4.42 -5.37 19.40
CA GLY A 271 4.84 -4.03 19.74
C GLY A 271 5.32 -3.87 21.17
N TRP A 272 6.14 -2.84 21.32
CA TRP A 272 6.87 -2.55 22.54
C TRP A 272 6.87 -1.05 22.82
N SER A 273 6.31 -0.65 23.96
CA SER A 273 6.19 0.75 24.38
C SER A 273 7.05 1.04 25.61
N PHE A 274 7.81 2.14 25.58
CA PHE A 274 8.70 2.55 26.66
C PHE A 274 8.91 4.07 26.67
N ALA A 275 9.42 4.61 27.78
CA ALA A 275 9.82 6.01 27.88
C ALA A 275 11.34 6.14 27.84
N ALA A 276 11.86 7.08 27.04
CA ALA A 276 13.28 7.37 26.95
C ALA A 276 13.51 8.87 26.82
N GLY A 277 14.29 9.46 27.73
CA GLY A 277 14.67 10.88 27.65
C GLY A 277 13.51 11.88 27.63
N GLY A 278 12.37 11.55 28.26
CA GLY A 278 11.17 12.39 28.24
C GLY A 278 10.29 12.21 27.00
N LEU A 279 10.60 11.24 26.13
CA LEU A 279 9.76 10.81 25.02
C LEU A 279 9.06 9.50 25.37
N ALA A 280 7.79 9.38 25.01
CA ALA A 280 7.12 8.10 24.88
C ALA A 280 7.43 7.54 23.49
N VAL A 281 7.84 6.27 23.45
CA VAL A 281 8.23 5.55 22.23
C VAL A 281 7.38 4.30 22.14
N ASP A 282 6.66 4.15 21.04
CA ASP A 282 6.04 2.89 20.65
C ASP A 282 6.77 2.32 19.43
N VAL A 283 7.10 1.03 19.50
CA VAL A 283 7.71 0.27 18.41
C VAL A 283 6.72 -0.79 18.00
N ASN A 284 6.36 -0.85 16.73
CA ASN A 284 5.47 -1.88 16.19
C ASN A 284 6.11 -2.55 14.98
N LEU A 285 6.26 -3.87 15.05
CA LEU A 285 6.73 -4.69 13.94
C LEU A 285 5.59 -5.54 13.41
N ARG A 286 5.28 -5.39 12.13
CA ARG A 286 4.26 -6.16 11.41
C ARG A 286 4.89 -6.87 10.22
N GLY A 287 4.47 -8.10 9.97
CA GLY A 287 4.81 -8.84 8.75
C GLY A 287 3.55 -9.36 8.08
N TYR A 288 3.48 -9.28 6.75
CA TYR A 288 2.35 -9.77 5.98
C TYR A 288 2.82 -10.73 4.89
N LYS A 289 2.10 -11.85 4.76
CA LYS A 289 2.09 -12.68 3.57
C LYS A 289 0.92 -12.25 2.70
N GLU A 290 1.20 -11.82 1.48
CA GLU A 290 0.17 -11.56 0.47
C GLU A 290 -0.27 -12.86 -0.21
N PHE A 291 -1.57 -12.93 -0.51
CA PHE A 291 -2.23 -14.04 -1.20
C PHE A 291 -3.50 -13.54 -1.94
N ALA A 292 -4.08 -14.42 -2.74
CA ALA A 292 -5.30 -14.17 -3.51
C ALA A 292 -5.21 -12.98 -4.47
N ALA A 293 -4.00 -12.68 -4.96
CA ALA A 293 -3.82 -11.56 -5.87
C ALA A 293 -4.45 -11.80 -7.24
N GLN A 294 -4.94 -10.71 -7.84
CA GLN A 294 -5.38 -10.67 -9.22
C GLN A 294 -4.90 -9.37 -9.86
N ASN A 295 -4.36 -9.47 -11.08
CA ASN A 295 -3.84 -8.32 -11.85
C ASN A 295 -2.81 -7.46 -11.09
N ARG A 296 -2.10 -8.03 -10.11
CA ARG A 296 -1.01 -7.41 -9.35
C ARG A 296 -0.08 -8.49 -8.76
N PRO A 297 1.19 -8.15 -8.43
CA PRO A 297 2.07 -9.08 -7.74
C PRO A 297 1.66 -9.31 -6.29
N GLU A 298 1.92 -10.51 -5.79
CA GLU A 298 1.86 -10.86 -4.36
C GLU A 298 3.22 -11.33 -3.87
N GLY A 299 3.50 -11.10 -2.59
CA GLY A 299 4.64 -11.69 -1.91
C GLY A 299 4.64 -11.49 -0.41
N TRP A 300 5.63 -10.77 0.10
CA TRP A 300 5.79 -10.49 1.53
C TRP A 300 6.11 -9.01 1.72
N ASN A 301 5.58 -8.43 2.78
CA ASN A 301 5.96 -7.10 3.22
C ASN A 301 6.07 -7.02 4.74
N ALA A 302 6.83 -6.04 5.22
CA ALA A 302 7.05 -5.80 6.64
C ALA A 302 7.11 -4.31 6.93
N TYR A 303 6.62 -3.96 8.11
CA TYR A 303 6.58 -2.60 8.64
C TYR A 303 7.29 -2.60 9.99
N LEU A 304 8.27 -1.71 10.15
CA LEU A 304 8.75 -1.28 11.45
C LEU A 304 8.29 0.16 11.66
N THR A 305 7.31 0.35 12.53
CA THR A 305 6.79 1.65 12.92
C THR A 305 7.42 2.09 14.24
N LEU A 306 7.89 3.33 14.29
CA LEU A 306 8.33 4.02 15.50
C LEU A 306 7.43 5.24 15.69
N SER A 307 6.69 5.29 16.78
CA SER A 307 5.85 6.44 17.14
C SER A 307 6.45 7.15 18.35
N LEU A 308 6.76 8.43 18.16
CA LEU A 308 7.43 9.28 19.15
C LEU A 308 6.49 10.41 19.55
N SER A 309 6.27 10.57 20.85
CA SER A 309 5.52 11.70 21.42
C SER A 309 6.17 12.18 22.72
N ALA A 310 5.76 13.36 23.19
CA ALA A 310 6.17 13.80 24.52
C ALA A 310 5.64 12.83 25.57
N ALA A 311 6.49 12.37 26.49
CA ALA A 311 6.04 11.52 27.59
C ALA A 311 5.06 12.30 28.48
N LYS A 312 3.97 11.65 28.88
CA LYS A 312 3.04 12.20 29.85
C LYS A 312 3.78 12.45 31.16
N LYS A 313 3.77 13.70 31.65
CA LYS A 313 4.34 14.02 32.97
C LYS A 313 3.52 13.27 34.03
N PRO A 314 4.15 12.62 35.03
CA PRO A 314 3.39 12.01 36.12
C PRO A 314 2.63 13.10 36.90
N GLY A 315 1.30 13.03 36.92
CA GLY A 315 0.42 13.76 37.84
C GLY A 315 0.09 15.22 37.49
N GLY A 316 -0.68 15.46 36.42
CA GLY A 316 -1.39 16.72 36.17
C GLY A 316 -2.87 16.60 36.46
#